data_AF-A0A354GLU2-F1
#
_entry.id   AF-A0A354GLU2-F1
#
_cell.length_a   1.000
_cell.length_b   1.000
_cell.length_c   1.000
_cell.angle_alpha   90.00
_cell.angle_beta   90.00
_cell.angle_gamma   90.00
#
_symmetry.space_group_name_H-M   'P 1'
#
loop_
_entity.id
_entity.type
_entity.pdbx_description
1 polymer ?
#
loop_
_entity_poly.entity_id
_entity_poly.type
_entity_poly.pdbx_seq_one_letter_code
_entity_poly.pdbx_strand_id
1 'polypeptide(L)'
;MPAIGTYQISWQASIDEAGQLDLWLDPGTGAIEQSTTVAGRATGTNQIVNTVLITTTVPGTVLTVRNPSGNSPALTITPKAGGTHAVSGWLVIEQIG
;
A
#
# COMPACT_ATOMS: atom_id res chain seq x y z
N MET A 1 -5.30 -10.60 -7.57
CA MET A 1 -4.39 -10.75 -8.72
C MET A 1 -4.71 -12.07 -9.39
N PRO A 2 -5.26 -12.05 -10.61
CA PRO A 2 -5.96 -13.21 -11.18
C PRO A 2 -5.02 -14.36 -11.57
N ALA A 3 -3.77 -14.09 -11.94
CA ALA A 3 -2.80 -15.08 -12.37
C ALA A 3 -1.57 -15.12 -11.43
N ILE A 4 -0.76 -16.16 -11.61
CA ILE A 4 0.62 -16.20 -11.11
C ILE A 4 1.45 -15.30 -12.01
N GLY A 5 2.33 -14.49 -11.41
CA GLY A 5 3.21 -13.61 -12.19
C GLY A 5 3.93 -12.59 -11.32
N THR A 6 4.72 -11.75 -11.98
CA THR A 6 5.35 -10.57 -11.39
C THR A 6 4.52 -9.34 -11.72
N TYR A 7 4.20 -8.59 -10.67
CA TYR A 7 3.34 -7.42 -10.73
C TYR A 7 4.11 -6.18 -10.27
N GLN A 8 4.04 -5.11 -11.04
CA GLN A 8 4.38 -3.77 -10.58
C GLN A 8 3.16 -3.18 -9.87
N ILE A 9 3.34 -2.86 -8.59
CA ILE A 9 2.32 -2.27 -7.74
C ILE A 9 2.72 -0.83 -7.44
N SER A 10 1.93 0.13 -7.89
CA SER A 10 2.11 1.54 -7.58
C SER A 10 0.91 2.06 -6.82
N TRP A 11 1.13 2.80 -5.74
CA TRP A 11 0.02 3.34 -4.94
C TRP A 11 0.36 4.66 -4.28
N GLN A 12 -0.70 5.38 -3.92
CA GLN A 12 -0.64 6.63 -3.20
C GLN A 12 -1.86 6.78 -2.28
N ALA A 13 -1.61 7.20 -1.05
CA ALA A 13 -2.64 7.62 -0.12
C ALA A 13 -2.15 8.81 0.69
N SER A 14 -3.01 9.80 0.93
CA SER A 14 -2.68 10.90 1.85
C SER A 14 -3.20 10.55 3.24
N ILE A 15 -2.38 10.79 4.25
CA ILE A 15 -2.64 10.46 5.65
C ILE A 15 -2.58 11.76 6.48
N ASP A 16 -3.30 11.86 7.60
CA ASP A 16 -3.19 13.01 8.51
C ASP A 16 -2.05 12.87 9.52
N GLU A 17 -1.79 11.66 10.00
CA GLU A 17 -0.77 11.33 11.01
C GLU A 17 0.59 10.94 10.39
N ALA A 18 1.68 11.07 11.17
CA ALA A 18 2.92 10.39 10.84
C ALA A 18 2.67 8.87 10.85
N GLY A 19 3.20 8.15 9.88
CA GLY A 19 2.82 6.76 9.69
C GLY A 19 3.51 6.10 8.51
N GLN A 20 3.25 4.82 8.38
CA GLN A 20 3.77 3.96 7.33
C GLN A 20 2.63 3.13 6.74
N LEU A 21 2.79 2.72 5.49
CA LEU A 21 1.93 1.78 4.81
C LEU A 21 2.80 0.75 4.10
N ASP A 22 2.31 -0.48 4.01
CA ASP A 22 2.95 -1.58 3.29
C ASP A 22 1.93 -2.46 2.58
N LEU A 23 2.43 -3.43 1.82
CA LEU A 23 1.60 -4.40 1.11
C LEU A 23 1.44 -5.69 1.90
N TRP A 24 0.25 -6.26 1.83
CA TRP A 24 -0.06 -7.59 2.34
C TRP A 24 -0.62 -8.44 1.21
N LEU A 25 -0.16 -9.69 1.15
CA LEU A 25 -0.57 -10.68 0.17
C LEU A 25 -1.34 -11.81 0.85
N ASP A 26 -2.57 -12.05 0.42
CA ASP A 26 -3.39 -13.17 0.90
C ASP A 26 -3.60 -14.18 -0.25
N PRO A 27 -2.92 -15.33 -0.24
CA PRO A 27 -3.11 -16.39 -1.23
C PRO A 27 -4.37 -17.24 -0.96
N GLY A 28 -5.23 -16.87 -0.02
CA GLY A 28 -6.42 -17.62 0.40
C GLY A 28 -6.24 -18.36 1.74
N THR A 29 -5.08 -18.25 2.38
CA THR A 29 -4.77 -18.88 3.67
C THR A 29 -4.54 -17.86 4.79
N GLY A 30 -4.78 -16.58 4.51
CA GLY A 30 -4.50 -15.47 5.42
C GLY A 30 -3.46 -14.53 4.86
N ALA A 31 -3.61 -13.24 5.19
CA ALA A 31 -2.77 -12.17 4.70
C ALA A 31 -1.36 -12.22 5.34
N ILE A 32 -0.33 -12.12 4.49
CA ILE A 32 1.07 -12.11 4.88
C ILE A 32 1.67 -10.74 4.55
N GLU A 33 2.21 -10.08 5.56
CA GLU A 33 2.90 -8.80 5.47
C GLU A 33 4.14 -8.87 4.56
N GLN A 34 4.33 -7.85 3.72
CA GLN A 34 5.50 -7.70 2.85
C GLN A 34 6.39 -6.57 3.38
N SER A 35 7.17 -6.84 4.42
CA SER A 35 7.97 -5.85 5.16
C SER A 35 9.00 -5.08 4.33
N THR A 36 9.34 -5.57 3.13
CA THR A 36 10.22 -4.88 2.16
C THR A 36 9.50 -3.79 1.36
N THR A 37 8.18 -3.66 1.50
CA THR A 37 7.35 -2.73 0.73
C THR A 37 6.91 -1.49 1.52
N VAL A 38 7.44 -1.32 2.72
CA VAL A 38 7.10 -0.22 3.63
C VAL A 38 7.51 1.11 3.02
N ALA A 39 6.55 2.03 2.94
CA ALA A 39 6.80 3.44 2.72
C ALA A 39 6.14 4.26 3.83
N GLY A 40 6.77 5.37 4.21
CA GLY A 40 6.19 6.21 5.25
C GLY A 40 6.88 7.53 5.41
N ARG A 41 6.47 8.22 6.47
CA ARG A 41 6.84 9.60 6.73
C ARG A 41 6.79 9.91 8.22
N ALA A 42 7.61 10.88 8.62
CA ALA A 42 7.66 11.36 10.00
C ALA A 42 6.75 12.57 10.29
N THR A 43 6.17 13.21 9.28
CA THR A 43 5.32 14.40 9.42
C THR A 43 3.87 14.12 9.03
N GLY A 44 2.93 14.96 9.49
CA GLY A 44 1.48 14.86 9.25
C GLY A 44 0.98 15.56 7.97
N THR A 45 -0.22 15.20 7.50
CA THR A 45 -0.95 15.72 6.31
C THR A 45 -0.16 15.82 4.98
N ASN A 46 0.11 14.69 4.34
CA ASN A 46 0.86 14.54 3.07
C ASN A 46 0.69 13.10 2.54
N GLN A 47 1.16 12.87 1.31
CA GLN A 47 1.11 11.59 0.62
C GLN A 47 2.14 10.61 1.17
N ILE A 48 1.75 9.35 1.27
CA ILE A 48 2.63 8.19 1.29
C ILE A 48 2.48 7.52 -0.08
N VAL A 49 3.60 7.27 -0.74
CA VAL A 49 3.68 6.75 -2.11
C VAL A 49 4.70 5.62 -2.13
N ASN A 50 4.40 4.56 -2.87
CA ASN A 50 5.41 3.55 -3.21
C ASN A 50 5.18 2.95 -4.59
N THR A 51 6.23 2.37 -5.16
CA THR A 51 6.18 1.46 -6.31
C THR A 51 7.10 0.28 -6.05
N VAL A 52 6.55 -0.93 -6.11
CA VAL A 52 7.29 -2.17 -5.80
C VAL A 52 6.95 -3.28 -6.77
N LEU A 53 7.84 -4.27 -6.88
CA LEU A 53 7.61 -5.50 -7.62
C LEU A 53 7.22 -6.62 -6.65
N ILE A 54 6.14 -7.33 -6.98
CA ILE A 54 5.62 -8.47 -6.22
C ILE A 54 5.48 -9.66 -7.15
N THR A 55 5.98 -10.82 -6.72
CA THR A 55 5.72 -12.08 -7.41
C THR A 55 4.69 -12.89 -6.62
N THR A 56 3.62 -13.32 -7.28
CA THR A 56 2.64 -14.25 -6.71
C THR A 56 2.96 -15.67 -7.12
N THR A 57 2.64 -16.64 -6.26
CA THR A 57 2.76 -18.09 -6.55
C THR A 57 1.41 -18.79 -6.54
N VAL A 58 0.34 -18.08 -6.19
CA VAL A 58 -1.04 -18.59 -6.13
C VAL A 58 -1.95 -17.66 -6.94
N PRO A 59 -2.78 -18.18 -7.86
CA PRO A 59 -3.74 -17.35 -8.57
C PRO A 59 -4.81 -16.82 -7.60
N GLY A 60 -5.36 -15.65 -7.90
CA GLY A 60 -6.38 -15.04 -7.04
C GLY A 60 -5.82 -14.37 -5.78
N THR A 61 -4.50 -14.27 -5.58
CA THR A 61 -3.92 -13.58 -4.40
C THR A 61 -4.50 -12.18 -4.24
N VAL A 62 -5.04 -11.88 -3.06
CA VAL A 62 -5.56 -10.55 -2.72
C VAL A 62 -4.40 -9.68 -2.24
N LEU A 63 -4.29 -8.49 -2.84
CA LEU A 63 -3.35 -7.46 -2.43
C LEU A 63 -4.08 -6.43 -1.57
N THR A 64 -3.47 -5.99 -0.48
CA THR A 64 -3.97 -4.87 0.32
C THR A 64 -2.85 -3.93 0.72
N VAL A 65 -3.14 -2.63 0.79
CA VAL A 65 -2.28 -1.61 1.40
C VAL A 65 -2.74 -1.42 2.84
N ARG A 66 -1.86 -1.59 3.83
CA ARG A 66 -2.22 -1.56 5.25
C ARG A 66 -1.21 -0.80 6.09
N ASN A 67 -1.60 -0.42 7.30
CA ASN A 67 -0.66 -0.02 8.33
C ASN A 67 0.16 -1.26 8.76
N PRO A 68 1.51 -1.20 8.76
CA PRO A 68 2.35 -2.34 9.10
C PRO A 68 2.03 -2.97 10.46
N SER A 69 2.34 -4.26 10.61
CA SER A 69 2.18 -4.96 11.88
C SER A 69 3.06 -4.33 12.95
N GLY A 70 2.51 -4.18 14.15
CA GLY A 70 3.18 -3.51 15.28
C GLY A 70 3.02 -1.98 15.29
N ASN A 71 2.54 -1.35 14.21
CA ASN A 71 2.18 0.06 14.25
C ASN A 71 0.80 0.24 14.90
N SER A 72 0.81 0.63 16.18
CA SER A 72 -0.41 0.78 16.98
C SER A 72 -1.35 1.95 16.57
N PRO A 73 -0.87 3.11 16.10
CA PRO A 73 -1.77 4.21 15.74
C PRO A 73 -2.59 3.87 14.49
N ALA A 74 -3.91 4.03 14.56
CA ALA A 74 -4.74 4.02 13.37
C ALA A 74 -4.41 5.24 12.48
N LEU A 75 -4.42 5.05 11.17
CA LEU A 75 -4.13 6.12 10.20
C LEU A 75 -5.43 6.59 9.53
N THR A 76 -5.59 7.90 9.42
CA THR A 76 -6.74 8.53 8.81
C THR A 76 -6.43 8.91 7.36
N ILE A 77 -7.14 8.30 6.41
CA ILE A 77 -7.06 8.70 5.00
C ILE A 77 -7.72 10.07 4.84
N THR A 78 -7.02 10.99 4.17
CA THR A 78 -7.45 12.37 4.01
C THR A 78 -7.35 12.80 2.54
N PRO A 79 -8.21 13.69 2.04
CA PRO A 79 -7.98 14.35 0.76
C PRO A 79 -6.89 15.44 0.84
N LYS A 80 -6.40 15.78 2.04
CA LYS A 80 -5.45 16.88 2.23
C LYS A 80 -3.99 16.37 2.21
N ALA A 81 -3.26 16.71 1.16
CA ALA A 81 -1.88 16.28 0.95
C ALA A 81 -0.83 17.38 1.14
N GLY A 82 -1.11 18.39 1.98
CA GLY A 82 -0.20 19.52 2.22
C GLY A 82 -0.58 20.83 1.51
N GLY A 83 -1.67 20.84 0.74
CA GLY A 83 -2.24 22.04 0.10
C GLY A 83 -3.69 22.32 0.50
N THR A 84 -4.32 23.27 -0.19
CA THR A 84 -5.75 23.64 -0.02
C THR A 84 -6.70 22.87 -0.93
N HIS A 85 -6.19 22.14 -1.91
CA HIS A 85 -6.98 21.37 -2.87
C HIS A 85 -6.92 19.88 -2.54
N ALA A 86 -8.02 19.19 -2.78
CA ALA A 86 -8.13 17.75 -2.56
C ALA A 86 -7.22 16.97 -3.51
N VAL A 87 -6.59 15.92 -3.00
CA VAL A 87 -5.81 14.95 -3.77
C VAL A 87 -6.44 13.58 -3.64
N SER A 88 -6.53 12.85 -4.74
CA SER A 88 -7.05 11.48 -4.78
C SER A 88 -6.05 10.49 -4.19
N GLY A 89 -6.56 9.36 -3.68
CA GLY A 89 -5.78 8.14 -3.50
C GLY A 89 -5.95 7.22 -4.71
N TRP A 90 -4.93 6.43 -5.02
CA TRP A 90 -4.96 5.49 -6.14
C TRP A 90 -4.07 4.28 -5.89
N LEU A 91 -4.40 3.17 -6.57
CA LEU A 91 -3.65 1.92 -6.59
C LEU A 91 -3.71 1.37 -8.02
N VAL A 92 -2.54 1.08 -8.59
CA VAL A 92 -2.37 0.47 -9.90
C VAL A 92 -1.64 -0.86 -9.72
N ILE A 93 -2.15 -1.89 -10.37
CA ILE A 93 -1.59 -3.24 -10.38
C ILE A 93 -1.37 -3.63 -11.84
N GLU A 94 -0.12 -3.74 -12.25
CA GLU A 94 0.27 -4.09 -13.62
C GLU A 94 1.02 -5.41 -13.61
N GLN A 95 0.56 -6.40 -14.39
CA GLN A 95 1.32 -7.64 -14.57
C GLN A 95 2.38 -7.43 -15.64
N ILE A 96 3.65 -7.65 -15.29
CA ILE A 96 4.80 -7.36 -16.16
C ILE A 96 5.62 -8.60 -16.52
N GLY A 97 5.30 -9.77 -15.94
CA GLY A 97 5.98 -11.04 -16.21
C GLY A 97 5.33 -12.22 -15.50
#